data_AF-A0A3B3I5Y5-F1
#
_entry.id   AF-A0A3B3I5Y5-F1
#
_cell.length_a   1.000
_cell.length_b   1.000
_cell.length_c   1.000
_cell.angle_alpha   90.00
_cell.angle_beta   90.00
_cell.angle_gamma   90.00
#
_symmetry.space_group_name_H-M   'P 1'
#
loop_
_entity.id
_entity.type
_entity.pdbx_description
1 polymer ?
#
loop_
_entity_poly.entity_id
_entity_poly.type
_entity_poly.pdbx_seq_one_letter_code
_entity_poly.pdbx_strand_id
1 'polypeptide(L)'
;MFSANSPSRSRRRPKRKREIVQVWHVFFPTVGKNSNMAEKQIWQKIGESFIQEYYNQFDNTNRMDIANLYSPVACLTWEGSPVQGREAIAAKLVGLPFKRIKHVITEQDFQPTMDNCILIMAFGQLQADDDPPMAFHQVFMLKFQDNAWVCTNDVFRLGIHNIPV
;
A
#
# COMPACT_ATOMS: atom_id res chain seq x y z
N MET A 1 -17.79 -25.97 42.50
CA MET A 1 -16.71 -25.01 42.17
C MET A 1 -16.55 -25.03 40.66
N PHE A 2 -17.15 -24.07 39.95
CA PHE A 2 -16.97 -23.89 38.51
C PHE A 2 -15.89 -22.83 38.30
N SER A 3 -14.82 -23.16 37.58
CA SER A 3 -13.83 -22.20 37.11
C SER A 3 -14.24 -21.69 35.73
N ALA A 4 -14.31 -20.37 35.58
CA ALA A 4 -14.78 -19.69 34.38
C ALA A 4 -13.64 -19.49 33.37
N ASN A 5 -13.86 -19.88 32.12
CA ASN A 5 -13.06 -19.47 30.97
C ASN A 5 -13.42 -18.03 30.56
N SER A 6 -12.42 -17.18 30.42
CA SER A 6 -12.53 -15.81 29.89
C SER A 6 -12.60 -15.81 28.36
N PRO A 7 -13.52 -15.09 27.70
CA PRO A 7 -13.51 -14.97 26.24
C PRO A 7 -12.63 -13.81 25.76
N SER A 8 -11.86 -14.09 24.70
CA SER A 8 -11.02 -13.16 23.97
C SER A 8 -11.82 -12.05 23.28
N ARG A 9 -11.35 -10.81 23.42
CA ARG A 9 -11.97 -9.60 22.86
C ARG A 9 -11.72 -9.54 21.35
N SER A 10 -12.69 -9.97 20.54
CA SER A 10 -12.69 -9.69 19.10
C SER A 10 -12.88 -8.20 18.85
N ARG A 11 -11.91 -7.56 18.17
CA ARG A 11 -12.02 -6.16 17.71
C ARG A 11 -13.12 -6.08 16.64
N ARG A 12 -14.35 -5.75 17.04
CA ARG A 12 -15.45 -5.47 16.11
C ARG A 12 -15.13 -4.22 15.29
N ARG A 13 -15.10 -4.35 13.95
CA ARG A 13 -15.08 -3.20 13.02
C ARG A 13 -16.25 -2.25 13.38
N PRO A 14 -16.05 -0.92 13.47
CA PRO A 14 -17.09 0.01 13.92
C PRO A 14 -18.28 0.03 12.93
N LYS A 15 -19.51 -0.04 13.47
CA LYS A 15 -20.79 -0.11 12.71
C LYS A 15 -20.90 0.91 11.56
N ARG A 16 -20.37 2.12 11.78
CA ARG A 16 -20.45 3.26 10.84
C ARG A 16 -19.74 2.99 9.50
N LYS A 17 -18.66 2.18 9.46
CA LYS A 17 -18.01 1.79 8.20
C LYS A 17 -18.89 0.88 7.34
N ARG A 18 -19.72 0.03 7.97
CA ARG A 18 -20.62 -0.88 7.23
C ARG A 18 -21.77 -0.12 6.60
N GLU A 19 -22.32 0.88 7.28
CA GLU A 19 -23.43 1.70 6.76
C GLU A 19 -23.01 2.51 5.53
N ILE A 20 -21.83 3.13 5.52
CA ILE A 20 -21.34 3.88 4.35
C ILE A 20 -21.12 2.97 3.14
N VAL A 21 -20.50 1.80 3.35
CA VAL A 21 -20.30 0.81 2.28
C VAL A 21 -21.64 0.29 1.74
N GLN A 22 -22.63 0.07 2.62
CA GLN A 22 -23.97 -0.34 2.21
C GLN A 22 -24.70 0.76 1.43
N VAL A 23 -24.58 2.04 1.82
CA VAL A 23 -25.17 3.16 1.06
C VAL A 23 -24.60 3.22 -0.35
N TRP A 24 -23.30 2.98 -0.53
CA TRP A 24 -22.68 2.91 -1.86
C TRP A 24 -23.26 1.78 -2.73
N HIS A 25 -23.55 0.61 -2.15
CA HIS A 25 -24.19 -0.50 -2.87
C HIS A 25 -25.66 -0.24 -3.25
N VAL A 26 -26.35 0.67 -2.56
CA VAL A 26 -27.73 1.04 -2.88
C VAL A 26 -27.81 1.98 -4.08
N PHE A 27 -26.85 2.89 -4.25
CA PHE A 27 -26.84 3.86 -5.34
C PHE A 27 -26.13 3.38 -6.62
N PHE A 28 -25.22 2.41 -6.51
CA PHE A 28 -24.55 1.81 -7.66
C PHE A 28 -24.79 0.29 -7.65
N PRO A 29 -25.64 -0.25 -8.54
CA PRO A 29 -25.82 -1.68 -8.62
C PRO A 29 -24.47 -2.33 -8.95
N THR A 30 -24.04 -3.25 -8.09
CA THR A 30 -22.89 -4.12 -8.36
C THR A 30 -23.08 -4.82 -9.69
N VAL A 31 -22.16 -4.61 -10.64
CA VAL A 31 -21.96 -5.55 -11.75
C VAL A 31 -21.86 -6.95 -11.14
N GLY A 32 -22.71 -7.86 -11.62
CA GLY A 32 -23.04 -9.12 -10.96
C GLY A 32 -21.82 -9.89 -10.47
N LYS A 33 -21.89 -10.33 -9.20
CA LYS A 33 -20.96 -11.34 -8.66
C LYS A 33 -21.27 -12.67 -9.34
N ASN A 34 -20.61 -12.95 -10.45
CA ASN A 34 -20.54 -14.31 -10.97
C ASN A 34 -19.73 -15.16 -9.98
N SER A 35 -20.41 -16.09 -9.32
CA SER A 35 -19.83 -17.11 -8.45
C SER A 35 -19.12 -18.16 -9.29
N ASN A 36 -17.94 -17.82 -9.76
CA ASN A 36 -16.82 -18.75 -9.89
C ASN A 36 -15.74 -18.18 -8.96
N MET A 37 -14.77 -18.94 -8.45
CA MET A 37 -13.64 -18.31 -7.75
C MET A 37 -13.02 -17.33 -8.75
N ALA A 38 -13.30 -16.04 -8.62
CA ALA A 38 -13.13 -15.07 -9.70
C ALA A 38 -11.66 -15.12 -10.10
N GLU A 39 -11.39 -15.59 -11.32
CA GLU A 39 -10.02 -15.70 -11.77
C GLU A 39 -9.39 -14.32 -11.66
N LYS A 40 -8.31 -14.28 -10.88
CA LYS A 40 -7.68 -13.02 -10.54
C LYS A 40 -7.18 -12.38 -11.82
N GLN A 41 -7.64 -11.16 -12.09
CA GLN A 41 -7.26 -10.41 -13.28
C GLN A 41 -5.75 -10.17 -13.31
N ILE A 42 -5.17 -10.12 -14.51
CA ILE A 42 -3.71 -10.07 -14.69
C ILE A 42 -3.06 -8.88 -13.97
N TRP A 43 -3.68 -7.69 -14.03
CA TRP A 43 -3.18 -6.49 -13.35
C TRP A 43 -3.17 -6.62 -11.83
N GLN A 44 -4.11 -7.37 -11.25
CA GLN A 44 -4.12 -7.63 -9.81
C GLN A 44 -2.96 -8.54 -9.43
N LYS A 45 -2.66 -9.57 -10.23
CA LYS A 45 -1.50 -10.44 -9.99
C LYS A 45 -0.19 -9.63 -10.04
N ILE A 46 -0.01 -8.80 -11.06
CA ILE A 46 1.17 -7.95 -11.23
C ILE A 46 1.31 -6.97 -10.06
N GLY A 47 0.22 -6.28 -9.71
CA GLY A 47 0.22 -5.31 -8.62
C GLY A 47 0.56 -5.95 -7.27
N GLU A 48 0.04 -7.14 -6.98
CA GLU A 48 0.38 -7.86 -5.75
C GLU A 48 1.84 -8.29 -5.69
N SER A 49 2.37 -8.82 -6.80
CA SER A 49 3.79 -9.16 -6.88
C SER A 49 4.67 -7.93 -6.66
N PHE A 50 4.31 -6.78 -7.24
CA PHE A 50 5.02 -5.53 -7.01
C PHE A 50 4.96 -5.10 -5.54
N ILE A 51 3.79 -5.11 -4.91
CA ILE A 51 3.64 -4.73 -3.49
C ILE A 51 4.48 -5.64 -2.60
N GLN A 52 4.41 -6.95 -2.82
CA GLN A 52 5.20 -7.92 -2.06
C GLN A 52 6.69 -7.64 -2.19
N GLU A 53 7.18 -7.44 -3.42
CA GLU A 53 8.59 -7.18 -3.69
C GLU A 53 9.03 -5.84 -3.09
N TYR A 54 8.25 -4.78 -3.30
CA TYR A 54 8.55 -3.44 -2.81
C TYR A 54 8.75 -3.41 -1.29
N TYR A 55 7.78 -3.90 -0.51
CA TYR A 55 7.91 -3.88 0.95
C TYR A 55 8.91 -4.90 1.47
N ASN A 56 9.08 -6.04 0.80
CA ASN A 56 10.16 -6.96 1.15
C ASN A 56 11.54 -6.30 0.98
N GLN A 57 11.74 -5.58 -0.13
CA GLN A 57 12.99 -4.87 -0.38
C GLN A 57 13.22 -3.76 0.64
N PHE A 58 12.17 -3.00 0.96
CA PHE A 58 12.20 -1.90 1.91
C PHE A 58 12.55 -2.35 3.34
N ASP A 59 11.96 -3.48 3.78
CA ASP A 59 12.02 -3.96 5.16
C ASP A 59 13.22 -4.87 5.43
N ASN A 60 13.51 -5.79 4.50
CA ASN A 60 14.35 -6.96 4.78
C ASN A 60 15.66 -7.00 4.01
N THR A 61 15.81 -6.20 2.94
CA THR A 61 16.98 -6.26 2.05
C THR A 61 17.76 -4.94 2.05
N ASN A 62 18.76 -4.83 1.18
CA ASN A 62 19.45 -3.58 0.96
C ASN A 62 18.50 -2.57 0.29
N ARG A 63 18.10 -1.52 1.02
CA ARG A 63 17.22 -0.45 0.51
C ARG A 63 17.74 0.23 -0.75
N MET A 64 19.03 0.10 -1.08
CA MET A 64 19.56 0.59 -2.36
C MET A 64 18.95 -0.14 -3.56
N ASP A 65 18.61 -1.44 -3.42
CA ASP A 65 18.11 -2.25 -4.52
C ASP A 65 16.67 -1.87 -4.91
N ILE A 66 15.96 -1.16 -4.03
CA ILE A 66 14.62 -0.61 -4.31
C ILE A 66 14.62 0.34 -5.51
N ALA A 67 15.77 0.92 -5.82
CA ALA A 67 15.98 1.72 -7.03
C ALA A 67 15.58 0.95 -8.30
N ASN A 68 15.80 -0.36 -8.35
CA ASN A 68 15.52 -1.20 -9.53
C ASN A 68 14.03 -1.33 -9.82
N LEU A 69 13.17 -1.02 -8.85
CA LEU A 69 11.72 -1.01 -9.02
C LEU A 69 11.22 0.29 -9.67
N TYR A 70 12.04 1.33 -9.74
CA TYR A 70 11.65 2.63 -10.28
C TYR A 70 12.17 2.83 -11.70
N SER A 71 11.36 3.51 -12.53
CA SER A 71 11.81 4.04 -13.82
C SER A 71 12.86 5.14 -13.62
N PRO A 72 13.76 5.39 -14.59
CA PRO A 72 14.78 6.44 -14.48
C PRO A 72 14.22 7.85 -14.19
N VAL A 73 13.00 8.13 -14.66
CA VAL A 73 12.31 9.43 -14.51
C VAL A 73 11.17 9.39 -13.48
N ALA A 74 11.17 8.41 -12.58
CA ALA A 74 10.12 8.25 -11.58
C ALA A 74 9.99 9.47 -10.66
N CYS A 75 8.79 9.68 -10.13
CA CYS A 75 8.48 10.74 -9.18
C CYS A 75 7.97 10.14 -7.88
N LEU A 76 8.67 10.41 -6.77
CA LEU A 76 8.23 10.12 -5.41
C LEU A 76 7.72 11.40 -4.74
N THR A 77 6.65 11.31 -3.98
CA THR A 77 6.26 12.34 -3.00
C THR A 77 6.21 11.73 -1.61
N TRP A 78 7.23 12.00 -0.79
CA TRP A 78 7.34 11.48 0.58
C TRP A 78 6.95 12.55 1.59
N GLU A 79 5.86 12.37 2.35
CA GLU A 79 5.42 13.33 3.39
C GLU A 79 5.27 14.78 2.88
N GLY A 80 4.92 14.97 1.60
CA GLY A 80 4.75 16.28 0.96
C GLY A 80 5.94 16.75 0.15
N SER A 81 7.10 16.13 0.35
CA SER A 81 8.32 16.50 -0.38
C SER A 81 8.43 15.71 -1.69
N PRO A 82 8.46 16.38 -2.86
CA PRO A 82 8.73 15.72 -4.12
C PRO A 82 10.21 15.34 -4.25
N VAL A 83 10.47 14.21 -4.92
CA VAL A 83 11.78 13.69 -5.31
C VAL A 83 11.65 13.11 -6.71
N GLN A 84 12.54 13.45 -7.62
CA GLN A 84 12.48 13.00 -9.01
C GLN A 84 13.76 12.26 -9.40
N GLY A 85 13.58 11.17 -10.15
CA GLY A 85 14.66 10.33 -10.64
C GLY A 85 14.96 9.18 -9.70
N ARG A 86 15.19 8.00 -10.28
CA ARG A 86 15.44 6.74 -9.55
C ARG A 86 16.54 6.86 -8.51
N GLU A 87 17.66 7.47 -8.87
CA GLU A 87 18.84 7.59 -8.00
C GLU A 87 18.57 8.52 -6.81
N ALA A 88 17.83 9.61 -7.03
CA ALA A 88 17.43 10.53 -5.96
C ALA A 88 16.39 9.89 -5.03
N ILE A 89 15.47 9.09 -5.57
CA ILE A 89 14.51 8.30 -4.80
C ILE A 89 15.25 7.30 -3.89
N ALA A 90 16.20 6.55 -4.45
CA ALA A 90 17.00 5.60 -3.68
C ALA A 90 17.76 6.30 -2.54
N ALA A 91 18.42 7.43 -2.82
CA ALA A 91 19.10 8.23 -1.81
C ALA A 91 18.13 8.73 -0.72
N LYS A 92 16.92 9.18 -1.11
CA LYS A 92 15.88 9.60 -0.16
C LYS A 92 15.47 8.48 0.78
N LEU A 93 15.19 7.28 0.24
CA LEU A 93 14.71 6.13 1.02
C LEU A 93 15.79 5.53 1.93
N VAL A 94 17.04 5.49 1.46
CA VAL A 94 18.20 5.08 2.26
C VAL A 94 18.51 6.08 3.38
N GLY A 95 18.34 7.38 3.10
CA GLY A 95 18.60 8.47 4.05
C GLY A 95 17.51 8.68 5.11
N LEU A 96 16.46 7.85 5.16
CA LEU A 96 15.44 7.97 6.18
C LEU A 96 16.00 7.61 7.57
N PRO A 97 15.61 8.33 8.64
CA PRO A 97 16.26 8.26 9.94
C PRO A 97 15.78 7.07 10.79
N PHE A 98 15.84 5.85 10.26
CA PHE A 98 15.52 4.62 10.98
C PHE A 98 16.45 3.48 10.57
N LYS A 99 16.78 2.61 11.53
CA LYS A 99 17.62 1.44 11.25
C LYS A 99 16.76 0.31 10.69
N ARG A 100 15.66 -0.01 11.36
CA ARG A 100 14.72 -1.06 11.00
C ARG A 100 13.35 -0.46 10.71
N ILE A 101 12.64 -1.08 9.80
CA ILE A 101 11.25 -0.76 9.54
C ILE A 101 10.52 -2.05 9.18
N LYS A 102 9.25 -2.13 9.54
CA LYS A 102 8.38 -3.23 9.19
C LYS A 102 7.03 -2.71 8.75
N HIS A 103 6.61 -3.07 7.54
CA HIS A 103 5.29 -2.78 7.01
C HIS A 103 4.37 -3.99 7.17
N VAL A 104 3.11 -3.71 7.45
CA VAL A 104 2.00 -4.67 7.47
C VAL A 104 0.90 -4.11 6.59
N ILE A 105 0.73 -4.71 5.42
CA ILE A 105 -0.31 -4.33 4.47
C ILE A 105 -1.64 -4.86 4.96
N THR A 106 -2.61 -3.96 5.15
CA THR A 106 -3.94 -4.29 5.66
C THR A 106 -4.97 -4.41 4.56
N GLU A 107 -4.89 -3.54 3.55
CA GLU A 107 -5.77 -3.53 2.38
C GLU A 107 -4.96 -3.01 1.19
N GLN A 108 -5.25 -3.51 0.00
CA GLN A 108 -4.61 -3.10 -1.24
C GLN A 108 -5.60 -3.20 -2.41
N ASP A 109 -5.60 -2.18 -3.25
CA ASP A 109 -6.48 -2.06 -4.40
C ASP A 109 -5.67 -1.86 -5.68
N PHE A 110 -6.13 -2.45 -6.78
CA PHE A 110 -5.45 -2.42 -8.08
C PHE A 110 -6.44 -2.08 -9.19
N GLN A 111 -6.10 -1.09 -10.01
CA GLN A 111 -6.91 -0.70 -11.15
C GLN A 111 -6.06 -0.57 -12.42
N PRO A 112 -6.51 -1.13 -13.55
CA PRO A 112 -5.91 -0.77 -14.83
C PRO A 112 -6.32 0.66 -15.18
N THR A 113 -5.42 1.37 -15.85
CA THR A 113 -5.67 2.71 -16.38
C THR A 113 -5.84 2.65 -17.90
N MET A 114 -6.36 3.73 -18.49
CA MET A 114 -6.52 3.85 -19.95
C MET A 114 -5.18 3.79 -20.70
N ASP A 115 -4.09 4.18 -20.05
CA ASP A 115 -2.75 4.25 -20.65
C ASP A 115 -1.92 2.98 -20.39
N ASN A 116 -2.57 1.83 -20.22
CA ASN A 116 -1.94 0.54 -19.91
C ASN A 116 -1.01 0.55 -18.69
N CYS A 117 -1.26 1.46 -17.75
CA CYS A 117 -0.60 1.50 -16.45
C CYS A 117 -1.47 0.80 -15.39
N ILE A 118 -0.87 0.43 -14.27
CA ILE A 118 -1.57 -0.12 -13.11
C ILE A 118 -1.48 0.90 -11.98
N LEU A 119 -2.63 1.41 -11.54
CA LEU A 119 -2.75 2.21 -10.33
C LEU A 119 -2.90 1.26 -9.14
N ILE A 120 -2.08 1.48 -8.11
CA ILE A 120 -2.05 0.69 -6.90
C ILE A 120 -2.25 1.61 -5.71
N MET A 121 -3.13 1.22 -4.78
CA MET A 121 -3.30 1.91 -3.51
C MET A 121 -3.12 0.91 -2.38
N ALA A 122 -2.17 1.17 -1.48
CA ALA A 122 -1.83 0.33 -0.35
C ALA A 122 -2.11 1.07 0.97
N PHE A 123 -2.77 0.37 1.89
CA PHE A 123 -3.03 0.83 3.25
C PHE A 123 -2.40 -0.14 4.23
N GLY A 124 -1.77 0.38 5.27
CA GLY A 124 -1.18 -0.49 6.25
C GLY A 124 -0.82 0.20 7.54
N GLN A 125 -0.07 -0.56 8.34
CA GLN A 125 0.69 0.00 9.45
C GLN A 125 2.17 -0.25 9.20
N LEU A 126 3.00 0.68 9.64
CA LEU A 126 4.44 0.52 9.69
C LEU A 126 4.94 0.74 11.09
N GLN A 127 6.06 0.12 11.43
CA GLN A 127 6.78 0.35 12.66
C GLN A 127 8.24 0.61 12.31
N ALA A 128 8.74 1.80 12.67
CA ALA A 128 10.15 2.16 12.54
C ALA A 128 10.83 1.96 13.90
N ASP A 129 11.94 1.22 13.91
CA ASP A 129 12.70 0.88 15.12
C ASP A 129 11.81 0.42 16.29
N ASP A 130 11.83 1.16 17.40
CA ASP A 130 11.03 0.87 18.60
C ASP A 130 9.85 1.84 18.77
N ASP A 131 9.56 2.66 17.75
CA ASP A 131 8.44 3.59 17.76
C ASP A 131 7.09 2.85 17.76
N PRO A 132 6.01 3.50 18.22
CA PRO A 132 4.66 2.95 18.08
C PRO A 132 4.28 2.71 16.61
N PRO A 133 3.57 1.62 16.27
CA PRO A 133 3.07 1.41 14.92
C PRO A 133 2.15 2.55 14.45
N MET A 134 2.44 3.08 13.25
CA MET A 134 1.71 4.18 12.62
C MET A 134 0.95 3.67 11.41
N ALA A 135 -0.26 4.20 11.18
CA ALA A 135 -0.95 3.96 9.92
C ALA A 135 -0.20 4.65 8.77
N PHE A 136 -0.26 4.09 7.57
CA PHE A 136 0.26 4.75 6.37
C PHE A 136 -0.62 4.45 5.15
N HIS A 137 -0.45 5.28 4.14
CA HIS A 137 -1.09 5.23 2.84
C HIS A 137 0.00 5.40 1.78
N GLN A 138 0.01 4.53 0.78
CA GLN A 138 0.93 4.66 -0.34
C GLN A 138 0.22 4.37 -1.66
N VAL A 139 0.49 5.19 -2.67
CA VAL A 139 -0.06 5.06 -4.01
C VAL A 139 1.09 4.86 -4.98
N PHE A 140 0.97 3.86 -5.86
CA PHE A 140 1.93 3.60 -6.92
C PHE A 140 1.25 3.64 -8.29
N MET A 141 2.00 4.07 -9.30
CA MET A 141 1.66 3.85 -10.70
C MET A 141 2.75 3.00 -11.34
N LEU A 142 2.36 1.85 -11.89
CA LEU A 142 3.27 0.99 -12.65
C LEU A 142 3.05 1.14 -14.14
N LYS A 143 4.14 1.12 -14.90
CA LYS A 143 4.12 1.10 -16.36
C LYS A 143 5.04 -0.01 -16.87
N PHE A 144 4.61 -0.68 -17.94
CA PHE A 144 5.46 -1.66 -18.62
C PHE A 144 6.44 -0.93 -19.55
N GLN A 145 7.74 -1.05 -19.27
CA GLN A 145 8.85 -0.42 -20.00
C GLN A 145 10.03 -1.37 -20.04
N ASP A 146 10.75 -1.44 -21.16
CA ASP A 146 11.96 -2.26 -21.31
C ASP A 146 11.80 -3.71 -20.82
N ASN A 147 10.65 -4.30 -21.15
CA ASN A 147 10.27 -5.67 -20.80
C ASN A 147 10.07 -5.94 -19.28
N ALA A 148 9.88 -4.88 -18.48
CA ALA A 148 9.62 -4.98 -17.05
C ALA A 148 8.50 -4.02 -16.61
N TRP A 149 7.83 -4.34 -15.50
CA TRP A 149 6.93 -3.41 -14.83
C TRP A 149 7.74 -2.55 -13.86
N VAL A 150 7.71 -1.23 -14.06
CA VAL A 150 8.45 -0.27 -13.24
C VAL A 150 7.52 0.79 -12.66
N CYS A 151 7.85 1.27 -11.47
CA CYS A 151 7.15 2.35 -10.80
C CYS A 151 7.52 3.71 -11.44
N THR A 152 6.52 4.45 -11.89
CA THR A 152 6.67 5.81 -12.43
C THR A 152 6.27 6.88 -11.43
N ASN A 153 5.32 6.58 -10.54
CA ASN A 153 4.82 7.52 -9.54
C ASN A 153 4.63 6.79 -8.22
N ASP A 154 5.07 7.43 -7.15
CA ASP A 154 4.95 6.94 -5.78
C ASP A 154 4.56 8.11 -4.87
N VAL A 155 3.51 7.95 -4.08
CA VAL A 155 3.07 8.95 -3.10
C VAL A 155 2.89 8.27 -1.76
N PHE A 156 3.70 8.66 -0.79
CA PHE A 156 3.66 8.14 0.57
C PHE A 156 3.18 9.19 1.57
N ARG A 157 2.30 8.77 2.48
CA ARG A 157 1.82 9.53 3.64
C ARG A 157 1.60 8.64 4.85
N LEU A 158 2.04 9.08 6.01
CA LEU A 158 1.59 8.60 7.30
C LEU A 158 0.13 9.01 7.52
N GLY A 159 -0.66 8.08 8.05
CA GLY A 159 -2.05 8.30 8.45
C GLY A 159 -2.16 9.08 9.77
N ILE A 160 -1.26 10.05 9.98
CA ILE A 160 -1.26 10.94 11.14
C ILE A 160 -1.93 12.22 10.68
N HIS A 161 -3.17 12.42 11.12
CA HIS A 161 -3.86 13.70 10.92
C HIS A 161 -3.75 14.50 12.21
N ASN A 162 -3.04 15.63 12.16
CA ASN A 162 -3.22 16.68 13.16
C ASN A 162 -4.61 17.28 12.92
N ILE A 163 -5.61 16.82 13.68
CA ILE A 163 -6.87 17.55 13.79
C ILE A 163 -6.57 18.69 14.77
N PRO A 164 -6.50 19.95 14.33
CA PRO A 164 -6.43 21.05 15.28
C PRO A 164 -7.70 20.97 16.16
N VAL A 165 -7.49 20.80 17.46
CA VAL A 165 -8.53 20.86 18.48
C VAL A 165 -8.85 22.31 18.77
#